data_AF-A0A9W6YT53-F1
#
_entry.id   AF-A0A9W6YT53-F1
#
_cell.length_a   1.000
_cell.length_b   1.000
_cell.length_c   1.000
_cell.angle_alpha   90.00
_cell.angle_beta   90.00
_cell.angle_gamma   90.00
#
_symmetry.space_group_name_H-M   'P 1'
#
loop_
_entity.id
_entity.type
_entity.pdbx_description
1 polymer ?
#
loop_
_entity_poly.entity_id
_entity_poly.type
_entity_poly.pdbx_seq_one_letter_code
_entity_poly.pdbx_strand_id
1 'polypeptide(L)'
;MIPEPVTPESDPQMSEFLKEQNIRLIHIEINKDTKDKGKKRGIAIDPSQVIQILEFILHANNNPTLICCNNGGQLTSLVIACFRKLQFWSSVSIFNEFVNYSTMINHNDRLFIENFKAKFRLPNQKERVPWIWNGMSANIIENHFSITLSDDKDKDKAAITAQL
;
A
#
# COMPACT_ATOMS: atom_id res chain seq x y z
N MET A 1 -6.00 -1.24 7.69
CA MET A 1 -5.14 -0.28 8.41
C MET A 1 -5.91 0.30 9.58
N ILE A 2 -5.76 -0.31 10.75
CA ILE A 2 -6.42 0.13 11.99
C ILE A 2 -5.45 -0.10 13.16
N PRO A 3 -5.62 0.60 14.29
CA PRO A 3 -4.63 0.54 15.34
C PRO A 3 -4.54 -0.81 16.07
N GLU A 4 -5.62 -1.59 16.05
CA GLU A 4 -5.69 -2.91 16.69
C GLU A 4 -6.20 -3.93 15.67
N PRO A 5 -5.72 -5.18 15.72
CA PRO A 5 -6.19 -6.21 14.82
C PRO A 5 -7.65 -6.57 15.09
N VAL A 6 -8.35 -7.00 14.03
CA VAL A 6 -9.67 -7.63 14.17
C VAL A 6 -9.45 -9.05 14.67
N THR A 7 -9.95 -9.36 15.86
CA THR A 7 -9.91 -10.69 16.46
C THR A 7 -11.34 -11.16 16.69
N PRO A 8 -11.57 -12.47 16.89
CA PRO A 8 -12.89 -12.98 17.26
C PRO A 8 -13.44 -12.37 18.55
N GLU A 9 -12.57 -11.82 19.40
CA GLU A 9 -12.93 -11.16 20.65
C GLU A 9 -13.30 -9.69 20.43
N SER A 10 -12.64 -8.99 19.50
CA SER A 10 -12.91 -7.57 19.22
C SER A 10 -14.09 -7.36 18.27
N ASP A 11 -14.23 -8.20 17.23
CA ASP A 11 -15.37 -8.20 16.33
C ASP A 11 -15.70 -9.64 15.89
N PRO A 12 -16.62 -10.31 16.63
CA PRO A 12 -17.07 -11.66 16.29
C PRO A 12 -17.76 -11.73 14.93
N GLN A 13 -18.59 -10.73 14.58
CA GLN A 13 -19.39 -10.73 13.36
C GLN A 13 -18.50 -10.64 12.12
N MET A 14 -17.51 -9.74 12.13
CA MET A 14 -16.56 -9.63 11.03
C MET A 14 -15.69 -10.88 10.92
N SER A 15 -15.24 -11.43 12.05
CA SER A 15 -14.40 -12.64 12.08
C SER A 15 -15.13 -13.87 11.52
N GLU A 16 -16.42 -14.00 11.82
CA GLU A 16 -17.27 -15.08 11.30
C GLU A 16 -17.50 -14.91 9.80
N PHE A 17 -17.88 -13.71 9.35
CA PHE A 17 -18.04 -13.41 7.92
C PHE A 17 -16.78 -13.70 7.10
N LEU A 18 -15.60 -13.30 7.60
CA LEU A 18 -14.32 -13.55 6.93
C LEU A 18 -14.04 -15.06 6.79
N LYS A 19 -14.36 -15.86 7.82
CA LYS A 19 -14.22 -17.32 7.78
C LYS A 19 -15.20 -17.95 6.80
N GLU A 20 -16.48 -17.58 6.88
CA GLU A 20 -17.55 -18.12 6.02
C GLU A 20 -17.28 -17.84 4.53
N GLN A 21 -16.80 -16.64 4.22
CA GLN A 21 -16.51 -16.22 2.84
C GLN A 21 -15.09 -16.57 2.38
N ASN A 22 -14.30 -17.26 3.22
CA ASN A 22 -12.90 -17.60 2.94
C ASN A 22 -12.04 -16.38 2.54
N ILE A 23 -12.26 -15.25 3.22
CA ILE A 23 -11.56 -14.00 2.98
C ILE A 23 -10.37 -13.92 3.93
N ARG A 24 -9.17 -13.82 3.38
CA ARG A 24 -7.96 -13.58 4.15
C ARG A 24 -7.86 -12.10 4.56
N LEU A 25 -7.94 -11.84 5.85
CA LEU A 25 -7.68 -10.51 6.42
C LEU A 25 -6.19 -10.29 6.64
N ILE A 26 -5.67 -9.16 6.17
CA ILE A 26 -4.32 -8.69 6.49
C ILE A 26 -4.43 -7.39 7.25
N HIS A 27 -3.94 -7.41 8.49
CA HIS A 27 -3.90 -6.25 9.34
C HIS A 27 -2.56 -5.52 9.17
N ILE A 28 -2.65 -4.20 9.03
CA ILE A 28 -1.51 -3.29 9.04
C ILE A 28 -1.77 -2.35 10.21
N GLU A 29 -0.95 -2.47 11.24
CA GLU A 29 -0.98 -1.64 12.43
C GLU A 29 -0.61 -0.20 12.08
N ILE A 30 -1.22 0.77 12.75
CA ILE A 30 -0.94 2.20 12.53
C ILE A 30 -0.63 2.86 13.87
N ASN A 31 0.18 3.91 13.84
CA ASN A 31 0.62 4.60 15.04
C ASN A 31 -0.55 5.33 15.73
N LYS A 32 -0.91 4.86 16.94
CA LYS A 32 -1.99 5.40 17.79
C LYS A 32 -1.73 6.81 18.32
N ASP A 33 -0.47 7.17 18.52
CA ASP A 33 -0.07 8.44 19.15
C ASP A 33 -0.07 9.61 18.16
N THR A 34 -0.32 9.31 16.88
CA THR A 34 -0.38 10.33 15.85
C THR A 34 -1.67 11.12 15.97
N LYS A 35 -1.57 12.44 16.13
CA LYS A 35 -2.72 13.34 16.06
C LYS A 35 -3.46 13.11 14.75
N ASP A 36 -4.69 12.63 14.84
CA ASP A 36 -5.55 12.17 13.74
C ASP A 36 -6.50 13.26 13.21
N LYS A 37 -6.50 14.45 13.84
CA LYS A 37 -7.45 15.53 13.53
C LYS A 37 -6.80 16.91 13.40
N GLY A 38 -7.42 17.74 12.56
CA GLY A 38 -7.09 19.15 12.38
C GLY A 38 -5.93 19.42 11.40
N LYS A 39 -5.60 20.71 11.25
CA LYS A 39 -4.62 21.19 10.25
C LYS A 39 -3.18 20.69 10.49
N LYS A 40 -2.86 20.25 11.71
CA LYS A 40 -1.56 19.69 12.11
C LYS A 40 -1.59 18.17 12.30
N ARG A 41 -2.57 17.48 11.68
CA ARG A 41 -2.67 16.01 11.70
C ARG A 41 -1.37 15.38 11.18
N GLY A 42 -0.84 14.43 11.93
CA GLY A 42 0.33 13.64 11.51
C GLY A 42 -0.06 12.53 10.53
N ILE A 43 0.94 11.79 10.06
CA ILE A 43 0.73 10.60 9.23
C ILE A 43 0.94 9.37 10.12
N ALA A 44 -0.12 8.58 10.30
CA ALA A 44 -0.11 7.43 11.20
C ALA A 44 0.44 6.14 10.55
N ILE A 45 0.89 6.22 9.30
CA ILE A 45 1.41 5.11 8.52
C ILE A 45 2.80 5.44 7.99
N ASP A 46 3.71 4.48 8.08
CA ASP A 46 5.07 4.63 7.59
C ASP A 46 5.19 4.24 6.10
N PRO A 47 6.18 4.78 5.37
CA PRO A 47 6.42 4.39 3.97
C PRO A 47 6.64 2.89 3.78
N SER A 48 7.28 2.21 4.74
CA SER A 48 7.49 0.75 4.71
C SER A 48 6.18 -0.03 4.74
N GLN A 49 5.20 0.43 5.50
CA GLN A 49 3.87 -0.19 5.59
C GLN A 49 3.08 0.04 4.30
N VAL A 50 3.20 1.23 3.70
CA VAL A 50 2.65 1.47 2.37
C VAL A 50 3.27 0.51 1.36
N ILE A 51 4.60 0.34 1.36
CA ILE A 51 5.29 -0.60 0.47
C ILE A 51 4.76 -2.02 0.65
N GLN A 52 4.63 -2.49 1.89
CA GLN A 52 4.07 -3.82 2.18
C GLN A 52 2.66 -4.01 1.60
N ILE A 53 1.80 -3.01 1.71
CA ILE A 53 0.45 -3.04 1.12
C ILE A 53 0.53 -3.09 -0.41
N LEU A 54 1.39 -2.26 -1.00
CA LEU A 54 1.52 -2.18 -2.46
C LEU A 54 2.10 -3.48 -3.04
N GLU A 55 3.14 -4.06 -2.42
CA GLU A 55 3.68 -5.36 -2.82
C GLU A 55 2.60 -6.44 -2.78
N PHE A 56 1.77 -6.45 -1.73
CA PHE A 56 0.67 -7.40 -1.62
C PHE A 56 -0.35 -7.29 -2.77
N ILE A 57 -0.81 -6.09 -3.12
CA ILE A 57 -1.83 -5.92 -4.18
C ILE A 57 -1.29 -6.15 -5.60
N LEU A 58 0.03 -6.13 -5.78
CA LEU A 58 0.66 -6.36 -7.08
C LEU A 58 0.70 -7.84 -7.47
N HIS A 59 0.43 -8.75 -6.54
CA HIS A 59 0.27 -10.18 -6.82
C HIS A 59 -1.14 -10.49 -7.33
N ALA A 60 -1.23 -11.10 -8.51
CA ALA A 60 -2.49 -11.50 -9.15
C ALA A 60 -3.30 -12.49 -8.28
N ASN A 61 -2.62 -13.35 -7.52
CA ASN A 61 -3.25 -14.33 -6.63
C ASN A 61 -4.00 -13.70 -5.44
N ASN A 62 -3.76 -12.41 -5.16
CA ASN A 62 -4.43 -11.71 -4.07
C ASN A 62 -5.68 -10.96 -4.55
N ASN A 63 -5.97 -10.93 -5.86
CA ASN A 63 -7.14 -10.25 -6.38
C ASN A 63 -8.40 -11.13 -6.34
N PRO A 64 -9.58 -10.55 -6.08
CA PRO A 64 -9.83 -9.14 -5.73
C PRO A 64 -9.42 -8.80 -4.28
N THR A 65 -8.84 -7.61 -4.05
CA THR A 65 -8.45 -7.10 -2.72
C THR A 65 -9.22 -5.83 -2.36
N LEU A 66 -9.66 -5.72 -1.10
CA LEU A 66 -10.20 -4.50 -0.51
C LEU A 66 -9.13 -3.83 0.38
N ILE A 67 -8.84 -2.55 0.14
CA ILE A 67 -7.99 -1.73 1.02
C ILE A 67 -8.89 -0.78 1.81
N CYS A 68 -8.84 -0.85 3.13
CA CYS A 68 -9.59 0.05 3.99
C CYS A 68 -8.83 0.45 5.26
N CYS A 69 -9.17 1.63 5.76
CA CYS A 69 -8.88 2.08 7.13
C CYS A 69 -10.19 2.21 7.92
N ASN A 70 -10.11 2.65 9.17
CA ASN A 70 -11.27 2.74 10.07
C ASN A 70 -12.47 3.51 9.47
N ASN A 71 -12.20 4.62 8.78
CA ASN A 71 -13.23 5.44 8.12
C ASN A 71 -13.19 5.38 6.58
N GLY A 72 -12.38 4.47 6.01
CA GLY A 72 -12.22 4.31 4.57
C GLY A 72 -11.63 5.48 3.78
N GLY A 73 -11.39 6.65 4.40
CA GLY A 73 -11.06 7.89 3.69
C GLY A 73 -9.57 8.21 3.69
N GLN A 74 -9.05 8.70 4.82
CA GLN A 74 -7.77 9.41 4.85
C GLN A 74 -6.56 8.53 4.53
N LEU A 75 -6.35 7.44 5.29
CA LEU A 75 -5.18 6.57 5.11
C LEU A 75 -5.31 5.72 3.84
N THR A 76 -6.52 5.25 3.53
CA THR A 76 -6.79 4.58 2.25
C THR A 76 -6.39 5.47 1.09
N SER A 77 -6.85 6.73 1.06
CA SER A 77 -6.50 7.69 0.00
C SER A 77 -5.00 7.93 -0.09
N LEU A 78 -4.29 7.95 1.04
CA LEU A 78 -2.83 8.14 1.06
C LEU A 78 -2.09 6.96 0.43
N VAL A 79 -2.50 5.72 0.75
CA VAL A 79 -1.97 4.52 0.12
C VAL A 79 -2.26 4.51 -1.38
N ILE A 80 -3.48 4.87 -1.78
CA ILE A 80 -3.85 4.95 -3.20
C ILE A 80 -3.06 6.04 -3.92
N ALA A 81 -2.79 7.19 -3.30
CA ALA A 81 -1.94 8.22 -3.91
C ALA A 81 -0.52 7.72 -4.17
N CYS A 82 0.07 6.99 -3.21
CA CYS A 82 1.35 6.30 -3.40
C CYS A 82 1.28 5.23 -4.49
N PHE A 83 0.16 4.51 -4.58
CA PHE A 83 -0.08 3.56 -5.66
C PHE A 83 -0.16 4.24 -7.03
N ARG A 84 -0.80 5.40 -7.15
CA ARG A 84 -0.82 6.17 -8.40
C ARG A 84 0.57 6.66 -8.83
N LYS A 85 1.46 6.96 -7.88
CA LYS A 85 2.87 7.22 -8.21
C LYS A 85 3.56 5.99 -8.82
N LEU A 86 3.25 4.79 -8.33
CA LEU A 86 3.72 3.53 -8.92
C LEU A 86 3.17 3.37 -10.35
N GLN A 87 1.95 3.83 -10.62
CA GLN A 87 1.34 3.83 -11.96
C GLN A 87 1.77 5.00 -12.86
N PHE A 88 2.74 5.81 -12.42
CA PHE A 88 3.28 6.97 -13.14
C PHE A 88 2.23 8.05 -13.46
N TRP A 89 1.25 8.22 -12.58
CA TRP A 89 0.30 9.33 -12.71
C TRP A 89 0.99 10.66 -12.41
N SER A 90 0.49 11.74 -13.04
CA SER A 90 0.94 13.09 -12.73
C SER A 90 0.53 13.49 -11.32
N SER A 91 1.35 14.30 -10.63
CA SER A 91 1.02 14.79 -9.29
C SER A 91 -0.34 15.50 -9.23
N VAL A 92 -0.72 16.21 -10.30
CA VAL A 92 -2.03 16.89 -10.40
C VAL A 92 -3.18 15.88 -10.35
N SER A 93 -3.10 14.81 -11.14
CA SER A 93 -4.11 13.74 -11.14
C SER A 93 -4.19 13.04 -9.79
N ILE A 94 -3.04 12.76 -9.17
CA ILE A 94 -2.95 12.12 -7.86
C ILE A 94 -3.63 12.97 -6.79
N PHE A 95 -3.32 14.26 -6.73
CA PHE A 95 -3.92 15.14 -5.71
C PHE A 95 -5.41 15.39 -5.96
N ASN A 96 -5.85 15.43 -7.22
CA ASN A 96 -7.29 15.52 -7.53
C ASN A 96 -8.05 14.28 -7.03
N GLU A 97 -7.53 13.07 -7.25
CA GLU A 97 -8.12 11.85 -6.70
C GLU A 97 -8.09 11.85 -5.17
N PHE A 98 -6.95 12.20 -4.57
CA PHE A 98 -6.79 12.23 -3.12
C PHE A 98 -7.79 13.16 -2.43
N VAL A 99 -8.01 14.37 -2.97
CA VAL A 99 -8.94 15.35 -2.37
C VAL A 99 -10.39 14.89 -2.47
N ASN A 100 -10.75 14.11 -3.51
CA ASN A 100 -12.11 13.60 -3.66
C ASN A 100 -12.46 12.51 -2.64
N TYR A 101 -11.47 11.71 -2.18
CA TYR A 101 -11.70 10.56 -1.31
C TYR A 101 -11.14 10.71 0.12
N SER A 102 -10.42 11.80 0.40
CA SER A 102 -9.94 12.16 1.74
C SER A 102 -10.83 13.22 2.38
N THR A 103 -10.78 13.34 3.71
CA THR A 103 -11.55 14.37 4.41
C THR A 103 -10.87 15.73 4.34
N MET A 104 -9.54 15.75 4.42
CA MET A 104 -8.74 16.96 4.32
C MET A 104 -7.31 16.62 3.93
N ILE A 105 -6.77 17.41 2.98
CA ILE A 105 -5.35 17.43 2.66
C ILE A 105 -4.64 18.50 3.49
N ASN A 106 -3.55 18.12 4.14
CA ASN A 106 -2.67 19.05 4.85
C ASN A 106 -1.24 19.02 4.28
N HIS A 107 -0.35 19.82 4.86
CA HIS A 107 1.05 19.90 4.42
C HIS A 107 1.81 18.56 4.56
N ASN A 108 1.53 17.80 5.63
CA ASN A 108 2.18 16.51 5.87
C ASN A 108 1.78 15.47 4.83
N ASP A 109 0.51 15.42 4.40
CA ASP A 109 0.08 14.49 3.34
C ASP A 109 0.78 14.80 2.01
N ARG A 110 0.89 16.09 1.65
CA ARG A 110 1.58 16.53 0.44
C ARG A 110 3.04 16.11 0.46
N LEU A 111 3.74 16.43 1.56
CA LEU A 111 5.13 16.04 1.73
C LEU A 111 5.30 14.52 1.71
N PHE A 112 4.39 13.76 2.32
CA PHE A 112 4.44 12.31 2.31
C PHE A 112 4.32 11.78 0.88
N ILE A 113 3.30 12.21 0.13
CA ILE A 113 3.07 11.77 -1.26
C ILE A 113 4.24 12.18 -2.15
N GLU A 114 4.69 13.43 -2.10
CA GLU A 114 5.78 13.94 -2.94
C GLU A 114 7.10 13.21 -2.68
N ASN A 115 7.47 13.06 -1.39
CA ASN A 115 8.71 12.43 -0.99
C ASN A 115 8.67 10.90 -0.98
N PHE A 116 7.49 10.30 -1.17
CA PHE A 116 7.36 8.84 -1.23
C PHE A 116 8.24 8.28 -2.36
N LYS A 117 9.31 7.61 -1.98
CA LYS A 117 10.20 6.82 -2.83
C LYS A 117 10.22 5.42 -2.28
N ALA A 118 10.03 4.43 -3.14
CA ALA A 118 9.90 3.07 -2.71
C ALA A 118 10.71 2.14 -3.61
N LYS A 119 11.42 1.22 -2.97
CA LYS A 119 12.00 0.07 -3.64
C LYS A 119 10.97 -1.04 -3.49
N PHE A 120 10.45 -1.53 -4.61
CA PHE A 120 9.40 -2.54 -4.61
C PHE A 120 10.00 -3.87 -5.06
N ARG A 121 9.66 -4.93 -4.32
CA ARG A 121 9.80 -6.30 -4.79
C ARG A 121 8.59 -6.61 -5.64
N LEU A 122 8.79 -6.66 -6.95
CA LEU A 122 7.70 -7.05 -7.82
C LEU A 122 7.61 -8.58 -7.89
N PRO A 123 6.38 -9.11 -7.96
CA PRO A 123 6.21 -10.47 -8.41
C PRO A 123 6.82 -10.68 -9.80
N ASN A 124 7.14 -11.95 -10.05
CA ASN A 124 7.44 -12.44 -11.38
C ASN A 124 6.37 -11.97 -12.37
N GLN A 125 6.76 -11.70 -13.62
CA GLN A 125 5.86 -11.16 -14.65
C GLN A 125 4.55 -11.97 -14.80
N LYS A 126 4.60 -13.30 -14.58
CA LYS A 126 3.45 -14.20 -14.64
C LYS A 126 2.47 -14.07 -13.46
N GLU A 127 2.98 -13.68 -12.30
CA GLU A 127 2.22 -13.56 -11.04
C GLU A 127 1.81 -12.11 -10.76
N ARG A 128 2.26 -11.18 -11.60
CA ARG A 128 1.94 -9.76 -11.49
C ARG A 128 0.55 -9.48 -12.02
N VAL A 129 -0.15 -8.55 -11.37
CA VAL A 129 -1.43 -8.05 -11.87
C VAL A 129 -1.28 -7.47 -13.29
N PRO A 130 -2.18 -7.82 -14.24
CA PRO A 130 -2.05 -7.35 -15.62
C PRO A 130 -2.32 -5.84 -15.75
N TRP A 131 -3.16 -5.30 -14.85
CA TRP A 131 -3.70 -3.95 -14.96
C TRP A 131 -2.80 -2.83 -14.41
N ILE A 132 -1.63 -3.14 -13.84
CA ILE A 132 -0.79 -2.13 -13.15
C ILE A 132 -0.26 -1.05 -14.11
N TRP A 133 0.26 -1.45 -15.27
CA TRP A 133 0.97 -0.57 -16.22
C TRP A 133 0.48 -0.77 -17.66
N ASN A 134 -0.83 -1.02 -17.83
CA ASN A 134 -1.44 -1.30 -19.14
C ASN A 134 -0.87 -0.40 -20.25
N GLY A 135 -0.18 -1.00 -21.21
CA GLY A 135 0.40 -0.32 -22.37
C GLY A 135 1.81 0.27 -22.21
N MET A 136 2.47 0.10 -21.05
CA MET A 136 3.85 0.56 -20.85
C MET A 136 4.87 -0.54 -21.16
N SER A 137 6.00 -0.15 -21.76
CA SER A 137 7.11 -1.08 -22.02
C SER A 137 7.87 -1.44 -20.74
N ALA A 138 8.41 -2.66 -20.67
CA ALA A 138 9.22 -3.12 -19.54
C ALA A 138 10.40 -2.17 -19.25
N ASN A 139 11.04 -1.65 -20.30
CA ASN A 139 12.17 -0.72 -20.19
C ASN A 139 11.81 0.59 -19.45
N ILE A 140 10.59 1.10 -19.63
CA ILE A 140 10.11 2.29 -18.92
C ILE A 140 9.90 1.97 -17.44
N ILE A 141 9.32 0.80 -17.15
CA ILE A 141 9.00 0.36 -15.80
C ILE A 141 10.28 0.10 -14.99
N GLU A 142 11.25 -0.60 -15.58
CA GLU A 142 12.51 -1.00 -14.93
C GLU A 142 13.44 0.18 -14.64
N ASN A 143 13.41 1.21 -15.49
CA ASN A 143 14.27 2.39 -15.35
C ASN A 143 13.57 3.58 -14.66
N HIS A 144 12.35 3.40 -14.14
CA HIS A 144 11.61 4.53 -13.58
C HIS A 144 12.23 5.03 -12.28
N PHE A 145 12.52 6.33 -12.18
CA PHE A 145 13.23 6.94 -11.05
C PHE A 145 12.59 6.70 -9.67
N SER A 146 11.27 6.56 -9.59
CA SER A 146 10.57 6.33 -8.32
C SER A 146 10.48 4.88 -7.88
N ILE A 147 10.93 3.93 -8.72
CA ILE A 147 10.82 2.50 -8.50
C ILE A 147 12.20 1.88 -8.64
N THR A 148 12.69 1.23 -7.59
CA THR A 148 13.79 0.28 -7.74
C THR A 148 13.22 -1.13 -7.66
N LEU A 149 13.46 -1.92 -8.70
CA LEU A 149 13.07 -3.32 -8.75
C LEU A 149 14.18 -4.17 -8.17
N SER A 150 13.86 -4.93 -7.13
CA SER A 150 14.72 -6.02 -6.67
C SER A 150 14.11 -7.34 -7.11
N ASP A 151 14.86 -8.12 -7.87
CA ASP A 151 14.46 -9.47 -8.26
C ASP A 151 14.35 -10.37 -7.02
N ASP A 152 13.34 -11.24 -6.99
CA ASP A 152 13.11 -12.19 -5.90
C ASP A 152 14.24 -13.24 -5.76
N LYS A 153 15.22 -13.25 -6.69
CA LYS A 153 16.47 -14.03 -6.64
C LYS A 153 17.34 -13.70 -5.43
N ASP A 154 17.12 -12.56 -4.76
CA ASP A 154 17.85 -12.21 -3.54
C ASP A 154 17.40 -13.00 -2.29
N LYS A 155 16.25 -13.70 -2.32
CA LYS A 155 15.88 -14.63 -1.23
C LYS A 155 16.83 -15.81 -1.13
N ASP A 156 17.29 -16.35 -2.26
CA ASP A 156 18.19 -17.51 -2.27
C ASP A 156 19.58 -17.13 -1.71
N LYS A 157 20.07 -15.92 -1.98
CA LYS A 157 21.35 -15.44 -1.44
C LYS A 157 21.30 -15.08 0.06
N ALA A 158 20.17 -14.53 0.52
CA ALA A 158 19.99 -14.21 1.93
C ALA A 158 19.80 -15.46 2.79
N ALA A 159 19.11 -16.49 2.26
CA ALA A 159 18.95 -17.77 2.95
C ALA A 159 20.27 -18.56 3.07
N ILE A 160 21.14 -18.49 2.05
CA ILE A 160 22.45 -19.17 2.08
C ILE A 160 23.43 -18.49 3.05
N THR A 161 23.38 -17.16 3.18
CA THR A 161 24.28 -16.42 4.08
C THR A 161 23.86 -16.51 5.56
N ALA A 162 22.59 -16.81 5.85
CA ALA A 162 22.10 -16.99 7.23
C ALA A 162 22.31 -18.42 7.78
N GLN A 163 22.92 -19.32 7.00
CA GLN A 163 23.24 -20.71 7.37
C GLN A 163 24.75 -20.99 7.49
N LEU A 164 25.59 -19.94 7.47
CA LEU A 164 27.02 -19.99 7.78
C LEU A 164 27.34 -19.08 8.96
#